data_AF-A0AAV0K919-F1
#
_entry.id   AF-A0AAV0K919-F1
#
_cell.length_a   1.000
_cell.length_b   1.000
_cell.length_c   1.000
_cell.angle_alpha   90.00
_cell.angle_beta   90.00
_cell.angle_gamma   90.00
#
_symmetry.space_group_name_H-M   'P 1'
#
loop_
_entity.id
_entity.type
_entity.pdbx_description
1 polymer ?
#
loop_
_entity_poly.entity_id
_entity_poly.type
_entity_poly.pdbx_seq_one_letter_code
_entity_poly.pdbx_strand_id
1 'polypeptide(L)'
;MMETWRKKAGVAWEKAKRSPALACRKMWRVGKDDPRRAIHAVKVGLALTLVSMLYLLEPLFEGIGQNAIWAVMTVVVVLEFTAGATLCKGLNRGLGTILAGSLAFLIEFIAEATGQVGRAIFIGCAVFIIGAAATYLRFLPYVKKNYDYGVVIFLLTFNLITVSSFRVSNVMRIAHERFVTIAIGCGICLFMSLLVFPIWSGQDLHNSTVNKLQGLANSIEAVTEAREESDDEEKSCDEDPIYKGYKAVLDSKSTDETLALYASWEPRHSRHCRYPWQQYVKVGAALRRFSYTVVALHGCLQTEIQVN
;
A
#
# COMPACT_ATOMS: atom_id res chain seq x y z
N MET A 1 13.80 -51.55 -1.05
CA MET A 1 12.61 -50.67 -0.93
C MET A 1 12.61 -49.85 0.36
N MET A 2 12.83 -50.43 1.55
CA MET A 2 12.86 -49.66 2.81
C MET A 2 13.99 -48.63 2.93
N GLU A 3 15.17 -48.89 2.36
CA GLU A 3 16.31 -47.95 2.41
C GLU A 3 16.10 -46.68 1.58
N THR A 4 15.42 -46.78 0.45
CA THR A 4 15.08 -45.62 -0.40
C THR A 4 14.02 -44.73 0.27
N TRP A 5 13.11 -45.32 1.05
CA TRP A 5 12.16 -44.59 1.89
C TRP A 5 12.84 -43.86 3.06
N ARG A 6 13.79 -44.49 3.76
CA ARG A 6 14.58 -43.80 4.82
C ARG A 6 15.39 -42.63 4.29
N LYS A 7 16.06 -42.80 3.13
CA LYS A 7 16.83 -41.70 2.51
C LYS A 7 15.93 -40.53 2.09
N LYS A 8 14.76 -40.81 1.49
CA LYS A 8 13.78 -39.76 1.13
C LYS A 8 13.21 -39.05 2.36
N ALA A 9 12.90 -39.78 3.43
CA ALA A 9 12.43 -39.20 4.70
C ALA A 9 13.50 -38.31 5.36
N GLY A 10 14.78 -38.73 5.35
CA GLY A 10 15.89 -37.93 5.87
C GLY A 10 16.11 -36.62 5.10
N VAL A 11 16.05 -36.65 3.76
CA VAL A 11 16.16 -35.45 2.92
C VAL A 11 14.96 -34.51 3.09
N ALA A 12 13.76 -35.05 3.25
CA ALA A 12 12.55 -34.26 3.54
C ALA A 12 12.64 -33.57 4.91
N TRP A 13 13.15 -34.28 5.92
CA TRP A 13 13.36 -33.75 7.27
C TRP A 13 14.44 -32.65 7.32
N GLU A 14 15.56 -32.85 6.63
CA GLU A 14 16.61 -31.84 6.44
C GLU A 14 16.09 -30.59 5.73
N LYS A 15 15.30 -30.75 4.65
CA LYS A 15 14.63 -29.64 3.96
C LYS A 15 13.63 -28.91 4.87
N ALA A 16 12.85 -29.65 5.65
CA ALA A 16 11.86 -29.11 6.58
C ALA A 16 12.49 -28.37 7.77
N LYS A 17 13.72 -28.72 8.16
CA LYS A 17 14.49 -28.03 9.22
C LYS A 17 15.30 -26.85 8.68
N ARG A 18 15.81 -26.93 7.44
CA ARG A 18 16.51 -25.81 6.77
C ARG A 18 15.56 -24.69 6.34
N SER A 19 14.33 -24.99 5.96
CA SER A 19 13.35 -23.98 5.53
C SER A 19 13.01 -22.92 6.60
N PRO A 20 12.72 -23.25 7.88
CA PRO A 20 12.46 -22.26 8.91
C PRO A 20 13.72 -21.48 9.28
N ALA A 21 14.89 -22.11 9.31
CA ALA A 21 16.16 -21.43 9.58
C ALA A 21 16.57 -20.45 8.46
N LEU A 22 16.27 -20.80 7.20
CA LEU A 22 16.48 -19.93 6.04
C LEU A 22 15.46 -18.78 6.03
N ALA A 23 14.19 -19.06 6.37
CA ALA A 23 13.15 -18.04 6.51
C ALA A 23 13.49 -17.06 7.63
N CYS A 24 13.92 -17.55 8.79
CA CYS A 24 14.34 -16.73 9.92
C CYS A 24 15.55 -15.85 9.55
N ARG A 25 16.54 -16.39 8.83
CA ARG A 25 17.66 -15.60 8.28
C ARG A 25 17.21 -14.54 7.28
N LYS A 26 16.28 -14.86 6.39
CA LYS A 26 15.70 -13.87 5.46
C LYS A 26 14.94 -12.78 6.21
N MET A 27 14.11 -13.13 7.20
CA MET A 27 13.39 -12.17 8.04
C MET A 27 14.35 -11.27 8.82
N TRP A 28 15.41 -11.84 9.39
CA TRP A 28 16.47 -11.08 10.07
C TRP A 28 17.16 -10.11 9.12
N ARG A 29 17.46 -10.54 7.89
CA ARG A 29 18.04 -9.69 6.86
C ARG A 29 17.11 -8.52 6.50
N VAL A 30 15.81 -8.77 6.32
CA VAL A 30 14.82 -7.72 6.03
C VAL A 30 14.79 -6.62 7.11
N GLY A 31 14.89 -6.99 8.39
CA GLY A 31 14.95 -6.02 9.49
C GLY A 31 16.31 -5.31 9.61
N LYS A 32 17.41 -6.00 9.27
CA LYS A 32 18.76 -5.43 9.27
C LYS A 32 18.99 -4.44 8.12
N ASP A 33 18.42 -4.73 6.95
CA ASP A 33 18.58 -3.90 5.75
C ASP A 33 17.82 -2.58 5.86
N ASP A 34 16.66 -2.57 6.55
CA ASP A 34 15.89 -1.36 6.81
C ASP A 34 15.25 -1.40 8.21
N PRO A 35 15.89 -0.80 9.24
CA PRO A 35 15.41 -0.85 10.62
C PRO A 35 14.02 -0.21 10.80
N ARG A 36 13.62 0.66 9.87
CA ARG A 36 12.28 1.27 9.84
C ARG A 36 11.17 0.23 9.67
N ARG A 37 11.45 -0.91 9.03
CA ARG A 37 10.49 -2.02 8.88
C ARG A 37 10.20 -2.71 10.21
N ALA A 38 11.23 -2.91 11.03
CA ALA A 38 11.05 -3.45 12.38
C ALA A 38 10.26 -2.47 13.26
N ILE A 39 10.61 -1.19 13.21
CA ILE A 39 9.87 -0.12 13.91
C ILE A 39 8.40 -0.12 13.49
N HIS A 40 8.10 -0.15 12.18
CA HIS A 40 6.73 -0.20 11.69
C HIS A 40 5.97 -1.46 12.15
N ALA A 41 6.60 -2.64 12.11
CA ALA A 41 5.98 -3.87 12.60
C ALA A 41 5.59 -3.77 14.09
N VAL A 42 6.48 -3.18 14.92
CA VAL A 42 6.19 -2.90 16.33
C VAL A 42 5.04 -1.91 16.48
N LYS A 43 4.98 -0.83 15.67
CA LYS A 43 3.85 0.12 15.69
C LYS A 43 2.52 -0.56 15.38
N VAL A 44 2.49 -1.46 14.39
CA VAL A 44 1.28 -2.19 14.03
C VAL A 44 0.84 -3.08 15.19
N GLY A 45 1.77 -3.81 15.82
CA GLY A 45 1.50 -4.59 17.02
C GLY A 45 0.97 -3.74 18.19
N LEU A 46 1.58 -2.58 18.43
CA LEU A 46 1.15 -1.64 19.46
C LEU A 46 -0.23 -1.03 19.15
N ALA A 47 -0.51 -0.67 17.90
CA ALA A 47 -1.81 -0.16 17.49
C ALA A 47 -2.93 -1.21 17.70
N LEU A 48 -2.66 -2.46 17.32
CA LEU A 48 -3.58 -3.58 17.51
C LEU A 48 -3.82 -3.89 18.98
N THR A 49 -2.76 -3.93 19.79
CA THR A 49 -2.90 -4.14 21.23
C THR A 49 -3.65 -3.00 21.90
N LEU A 50 -3.39 -1.74 21.53
CA LEU A 50 -4.15 -0.60 22.06
C LEU A 50 -5.62 -0.64 21.68
N VAL A 51 -5.96 -0.90 20.41
CA VAL A 51 -7.37 -0.95 19.99
C VAL A 51 -8.10 -2.13 20.65
N SER A 52 -7.41 -3.26 20.85
CA SER A 52 -7.95 -4.40 21.60
C SER A 52 -8.08 -4.13 23.10
N MET A 53 -7.12 -3.46 23.73
CA MET A 53 -7.19 -3.07 25.15
C MET A 53 -8.31 -2.06 25.40
N LEU A 54 -8.48 -1.07 24.51
CA LEU A 54 -9.59 -0.13 24.58
C LEU A 54 -10.95 -0.83 24.56
N TYR A 55 -11.06 -1.95 23.84
CA TYR A 55 -12.26 -2.78 23.83
C TYR A 55 -12.45 -3.61 25.11
N LEU A 56 -11.36 -4.13 25.68
CA LEU A 56 -11.39 -4.91 26.91
C LEU A 56 -11.66 -4.06 28.15
N LEU A 57 -11.37 -2.75 28.09
CA LEU A 57 -11.70 -1.79 29.14
C LEU A 57 -13.17 -1.35 29.00
N GLU A 58 -14.03 -2.18 29.58
CA GLU A 58 -15.51 -2.13 29.59
C GLU A 58 -16.17 -0.74 29.78
N PRO A 59 -15.67 0.22 30.61
CA PRO A 59 -16.36 1.51 30.79
C PRO A 59 -16.27 2.48 29.60
N LEU A 60 -15.41 2.24 28.60
CA LEU A 60 -15.34 3.08 27.38
C LEU A 60 -16.23 2.57 26.24
N PHE A 61 -16.80 1.36 26.36
CA PHE A 61 -17.48 0.64 25.28
C PHE A 61 -18.88 0.11 25.65
N GLU A 62 -19.53 0.63 26.70
CA GLU A 62 -20.95 0.36 26.94
C GLU A 62 -21.77 0.69 25.67
N GLY A 63 -22.31 -0.36 25.02
CA GLY A 63 -23.12 -0.25 23.80
C GLY A 63 -22.41 -0.47 22.46
N ILE A 64 -21.08 -0.63 22.41
CA ILE A 64 -20.32 -0.70 21.13
C ILE A 64 -19.79 -2.13 20.82
N GLY A 65 -20.03 -3.10 21.71
CA GLY A 65 -19.58 -4.51 21.66
C GLY A 65 -19.46 -5.15 20.26
N GLN A 66 -20.54 -5.15 19.48
CA GLN A 66 -20.58 -5.80 18.16
C GLN A 66 -19.77 -5.06 17.06
N ASN A 67 -19.39 -3.80 17.27
CA ASN A 67 -18.72 -2.96 16.27
C ASN A 67 -17.19 -2.96 16.39
N ALA A 68 -16.61 -3.61 17.39
CA ALA A 68 -15.17 -3.62 17.64
C ALA A 68 -14.33 -4.19 16.49
N ILE A 69 -14.88 -5.16 15.75
CA ILE A 69 -14.25 -5.73 14.55
C ILE A 69 -13.92 -4.62 13.55
N TRP A 70 -14.75 -3.57 13.44
CA TRP A 70 -14.51 -2.45 12.52
C TRP A 70 -13.33 -1.59 12.91
N ALA A 71 -13.08 -1.41 14.21
CA ALA A 71 -11.92 -0.67 14.70
C ALA A 71 -10.63 -1.45 14.41
N VAL A 72 -10.60 -2.75 14.74
CA VAL A 72 -9.45 -3.64 14.47
C VAL A 72 -9.16 -3.72 12.97
N MET A 73 -10.19 -3.96 12.15
CA MET A 73 -10.06 -3.99 10.69
C MET A 73 -9.59 -2.64 10.13
N THR A 74 -9.96 -1.53 10.75
CA THR A 74 -9.46 -0.21 10.34
C THR A 74 -7.97 -0.11 10.62
N VAL A 75 -7.50 -0.51 11.80
CA VAL A 75 -6.06 -0.51 12.12
C VAL A 75 -5.26 -1.33 11.11
N VAL A 76 -5.70 -2.56 10.82
CA VAL A 76 -5.01 -3.46 9.88
C VAL A 76 -4.92 -2.88 8.48
N VAL A 77 -5.96 -2.20 8.01
CA VAL A 77 -6.07 -1.78 6.60
C VAL A 77 -5.58 -0.35 6.37
N VAL A 78 -5.66 0.51 7.39
CA VAL A 78 -5.31 1.93 7.30
C VAL A 78 -3.87 2.19 7.72
N LEU A 79 -3.33 1.44 8.69
CA LEU A 79 -1.98 1.65 9.17
C LEU A 79 -0.97 1.20 8.12
N GLU A 80 -0.36 2.18 7.44
CA GLU A 80 0.59 1.97 6.37
C GLU A 80 2.01 2.32 6.81
N PHE A 81 2.99 1.90 6.00
CA PHE A 81 4.40 2.10 6.32
C PHE A 81 4.77 3.57 6.55
N THR A 82 4.18 4.48 5.75
CA THR A 82 4.42 5.92 5.85
C THR A 82 3.23 6.67 6.46
N ALA A 83 3.53 7.82 7.06
CA ALA A 83 2.52 8.70 7.62
C ALA A 83 1.54 9.21 6.56
N GLY A 84 2.04 9.64 5.40
CA GLY A 84 1.22 10.12 4.29
C GLY A 84 0.27 9.07 3.73
N ALA A 85 0.72 7.81 3.62
CA ALA A 85 -0.12 6.71 3.18
C ALA A 85 -1.23 6.40 4.20
N THR A 86 -0.89 6.41 5.50
CA THR A 86 -1.85 6.21 6.59
C THR A 86 -2.92 7.30 6.59
N LEU A 87 -2.53 8.57 6.45
CA LEU A 87 -3.44 9.71 6.36
C LEU A 87 -4.36 9.60 5.14
N CYS A 88 -3.80 9.33 3.96
CA CYS A 88 -4.55 9.18 2.72
C CYS A 88 -5.58 8.03 2.82
N LYS A 89 -5.17 6.84 3.31
CA LYS A 89 -6.10 5.71 3.50
C LYS A 89 -7.14 5.99 4.58
N GLY A 90 -6.75 6.61 5.70
CA GLY A 90 -7.65 6.94 6.79
C GLY A 90 -8.75 7.90 6.36
N LEU A 91 -8.40 8.95 5.61
CA LEU A 91 -9.37 9.90 5.05
C LEU A 91 -10.25 9.27 3.99
N ASN A 92 -9.68 8.48 3.07
CA ASN A 92 -10.47 7.74 2.07
C ASN A 92 -11.45 6.76 2.71
N ARG A 93 -11.06 6.12 3.83
CA ARG A 93 -11.95 5.26 4.60
C ARG A 93 -13.08 6.05 5.24
N GLY A 94 -12.77 7.14 5.92
CA GLY A 94 -13.78 8.02 6.53
C GLY A 94 -14.78 8.57 5.51
N LEU A 95 -14.29 9.13 4.40
CA LEU A 95 -15.13 9.66 3.33
C LEU A 95 -15.99 8.56 2.67
N GLY A 96 -15.40 7.40 2.39
CA GLY A 96 -16.13 6.26 1.82
C GLY A 96 -17.27 5.79 2.74
N THR A 97 -17.03 5.74 4.05
CA THR A 97 -18.06 5.37 5.05
C THR A 97 -19.16 6.42 5.17
N ILE A 98 -18.82 7.72 5.20
CA ILE A 98 -19.82 8.80 5.25
C ILE A 98 -20.71 8.75 4.00
N LEU A 99 -20.11 8.69 2.81
CA LEU A 99 -20.85 8.63 1.54
C LEU A 99 -21.75 7.38 1.49
N ALA A 100 -21.24 6.24 1.92
CA ALA A 100 -22.01 5.00 1.97
C ALA A 100 -23.19 5.08 2.96
N GLY A 101 -22.96 5.63 4.16
CA GLY A 101 -23.98 5.80 5.18
C GLY A 101 -25.09 6.76 4.73
N SER A 102 -24.72 7.92 4.16
CA SER A 102 -25.66 8.90 3.63
C SER A 102 -26.52 8.32 2.50
N LEU A 103 -25.90 7.57 1.57
CA LEU A 103 -26.62 6.95 0.46
C LEU A 103 -27.52 5.81 0.95
N ALA A 104 -27.06 4.99 1.89
CA ALA A 104 -27.88 3.93 2.47
C ALA A 104 -29.10 4.51 3.22
N PHE A 105 -28.93 5.61 3.95
CA PHE A 105 -30.03 6.32 4.60
C PHE A 105 -31.05 6.84 3.59
N LEU A 106 -30.60 7.45 2.48
CA LEU A 106 -31.49 7.94 1.42
C LEU A 106 -32.32 6.81 0.80
N ILE A 107 -31.70 5.66 0.54
CA ILE A 107 -32.39 4.48 -0.03
C ILE A 107 -33.41 3.94 0.96
N GLU A 108 -33.05 3.85 2.24
CA GLU A 108 -33.96 3.38 3.28
C GLU A 108 -35.19 4.29 3.40
N PHE A 109 -34.96 5.61 3.43
CA PHE A 109 -36.02 6.61 3.50
C PHE A 109 -37.02 6.49 2.35
N ILE A 110 -36.54 6.18 1.14
CA ILE A 110 -37.40 5.95 -0.03
C ILE A 110 -38.13 4.59 0.07
N ALA A 111 -37.44 3.56 0.57
CA ALA A 111 -37.96 2.20 0.67
C ALA A 111 -39.04 2.05 1.76
N GLU A 112 -39.06 2.93 2.75
CA GLU A 112 -40.05 2.91 3.84
C GLU A 112 -41.48 3.15 3.32
N ALA A 113 -41.62 3.90 2.22
CA ALA A 113 -42.92 4.20 1.61
C ALA A 113 -43.54 3.03 0.81
N THR A 114 -42.81 1.92 0.60
CA THR A 114 -43.15 0.88 -0.41
C THR A 114 -43.66 -0.46 0.16
N GLY A 115 -43.88 -0.56 1.48
CA GLY A 115 -44.31 -1.80 2.15
C GLY A 115 -43.21 -2.88 2.20
N GLN A 116 -43.41 -3.97 2.96
CA GLN A 116 -42.33 -4.95 3.25
C GLN A 116 -41.76 -5.65 2.01
N VAL A 117 -42.61 -6.11 1.08
CA VAL A 117 -42.17 -6.81 -0.14
C VAL A 117 -41.53 -5.84 -1.13
N GLY A 118 -42.13 -4.66 -1.32
CA GLY A 118 -41.58 -3.60 -2.17
C GLY A 118 -40.23 -3.09 -1.66
N ARG A 119 -40.08 -2.94 -0.35
CA ARG A 119 -38.82 -2.58 0.32
C ARG A 119 -37.69 -3.56 0.02
N ALA A 120 -37.96 -4.87 0.11
CA ALA A 120 -36.95 -5.89 -0.18
C ALA A 120 -36.49 -5.85 -1.66
N ILE A 121 -37.44 -5.72 -2.60
CA ILE A 121 -37.14 -5.61 -4.03
C ILE A 121 -36.33 -4.34 -4.32
N PHE A 122 -36.76 -3.19 -3.78
CA PHE A 122 -36.10 -1.91 -3.98
C PHE A 122 -34.66 -1.92 -3.44
N ILE A 123 -34.45 -2.41 -2.22
CA ILE A 123 -33.12 -2.56 -1.63
C ILE A 123 -32.23 -3.48 -2.49
N GLY A 124 -32.77 -4.61 -2.95
CA GLY A 124 -32.05 -5.54 -3.82
C GLY A 124 -31.62 -4.90 -5.15
N CYS A 125 -32.53 -4.19 -5.81
CA CYS A 125 -32.24 -3.43 -7.03
C CYS A 125 -31.17 -2.35 -6.79
N ALA A 126 -31.27 -1.61 -5.68
CA ALA A 126 -30.33 -0.56 -5.36
C ALA A 126 -28.92 -1.11 -5.08
N VAL A 127 -28.83 -2.22 -4.33
CA VAL A 127 -27.57 -2.96 -4.12
C VAL A 127 -26.95 -3.40 -5.44
N PHE A 128 -27.75 -3.96 -6.35
CA PHE A 128 -27.28 -4.40 -7.66
C PHE A 128 -26.76 -3.22 -8.50
N ILE A 129 -27.56 -2.14 -8.64
CA ILE A 129 -27.21 -0.98 -9.48
C ILE A 129 -25.96 -0.28 -8.93
N ILE A 130 -25.92 0.02 -7.63
CA ILE A 130 -24.80 0.72 -7.01
C ILE A 130 -23.55 -0.17 -7.01
N GLY A 131 -23.70 -1.47 -6.73
CA GLY A 131 -22.60 -2.43 -6.79
C GLY A 131 -22.00 -2.54 -8.19
N ALA A 132 -22.84 -2.66 -9.21
CA ALA A 132 -22.40 -2.71 -10.62
C ALA A 132 -21.74 -1.40 -11.04
N ALA A 133 -22.35 -0.26 -10.73
CA ALA A 133 -21.81 1.06 -11.07
C ALA A 133 -20.46 1.33 -10.39
N ALA A 134 -20.35 1.10 -9.08
CA ALA A 134 -19.10 1.30 -8.34
C ALA A 134 -17.99 0.35 -8.84
N THR A 135 -18.33 -0.90 -9.18
CA THR A 135 -17.36 -1.84 -9.77
C THR A 135 -16.93 -1.41 -11.16
N TYR A 136 -17.85 -0.91 -11.98
CA TYR A 136 -17.52 -0.41 -13.32
C TYR A 136 -16.62 0.83 -13.27
N LEU A 137 -16.93 1.79 -12.38
CA LEU A 137 -16.10 2.99 -12.15
C LEU A 137 -14.66 2.63 -11.76
N ARG A 138 -14.44 1.47 -11.13
CA ARG A 138 -13.13 0.97 -10.73
C ARG A 138 -12.24 0.56 -11.91
N PHE A 139 -12.82 0.29 -13.08
CA PHE A 139 -12.04 0.05 -14.30
C PHE A 139 -11.50 1.33 -14.93
N LEU A 140 -12.03 2.51 -14.55
CA LEU A 140 -11.51 3.77 -15.05
C LEU A 140 -10.11 4.01 -14.46
N PRO A 141 -9.07 4.22 -15.30
CA PRO A 141 -7.68 4.32 -14.83
C PRO A 141 -7.47 5.46 -13.84
N TYR A 142 -8.20 6.56 -13.99
CA TYR A 142 -8.17 7.69 -13.07
C TYR A 142 -8.70 7.34 -11.67
N VAL A 143 -9.82 6.61 -11.60
CA VAL A 143 -10.42 6.17 -10.33
C VAL A 143 -9.56 5.09 -9.70
N LYS A 144 -9.10 4.11 -10.49
CA LYS A 144 -8.22 3.03 -10.05
C LYS A 144 -6.90 3.54 -9.44
N LYS A 145 -6.35 4.63 -9.97
CA LYS A 145 -5.10 5.19 -9.47
C LYS A 145 -5.28 5.96 -8.17
N ASN A 146 -6.34 6.76 -8.06
CA ASN A 146 -6.47 7.75 -6.99
C ASN A 146 -7.46 7.36 -5.88
N TYR A 147 -8.49 6.56 -6.20
CA TYR A 147 -9.66 6.35 -5.35
C TYR A 147 -10.06 4.87 -5.17
N ASP A 148 -9.30 3.91 -5.72
CA ASP A 148 -9.63 2.48 -5.70
C ASP A 148 -10.00 1.97 -4.31
N TYR A 149 -9.15 2.30 -3.32
CA TYR A 149 -9.39 1.95 -1.92
C TYR A 149 -10.69 2.57 -1.38
N GLY A 150 -10.95 3.85 -1.66
CA GLY A 150 -12.15 4.55 -1.22
C GLY A 150 -13.43 3.94 -1.83
N VAL A 151 -13.41 3.59 -3.12
CA VAL A 151 -14.53 2.92 -3.80
C VAL A 151 -14.81 1.54 -3.20
N VAL A 152 -13.78 0.76 -2.87
CA VAL A 152 -13.94 -0.55 -2.20
C VAL A 152 -14.57 -0.38 -0.81
N ILE A 153 -14.10 0.57 -0.01
CA ILE A 153 -14.66 0.84 1.32
C ILE A 153 -16.09 1.35 1.23
N PHE A 154 -16.38 2.24 0.29
CA PHE A 154 -17.73 2.71 0.00
C PHE A 154 -18.66 1.53 -0.33
N LEU A 155 -18.28 0.68 -1.29
CA LEU A 155 -19.08 -0.46 -1.71
C LEU A 155 -19.32 -1.44 -0.55
N LEU A 156 -18.27 -1.78 0.19
CA LEU A 156 -18.37 -2.69 1.34
C LEU A 156 -19.31 -2.12 2.42
N THR A 157 -19.13 -0.85 2.77
CA THR A 157 -19.91 -0.18 3.81
C THR A 157 -21.36 -0.03 3.39
N PHE A 158 -21.59 0.39 2.15
CA PHE A 158 -22.93 0.60 1.59
C PHE A 158 -23.72 -0.71 1.62
N ASN A 159 -23.19 -1.78 1.03
CA ASN A 159 -23.86 -3.08 1.02
C ASN A 159 -24.17 -3.57 2.43
N LEU A 160 -23.23 -3.40 3.35
CA LEU A 160 -23.42 -3.90 4.69
C LEU A 160 -24.43 -3.09 5.50
N ILE A 161 -24.45 -1.76 5.38
CA ILE A 161 -25.45 -0.92 6.04
C ILE A 161 -26.83 -1.19 5.45
N THR A 162 -26.97 -1.19 4.12
CA THR A 162 -28.26 -1.39 3.45
C THR A 162 -28.85 -2.78 3.73
N VAL A 163 -28.05 -3.84 3.73
CA VAL A 163 -28.52 -5.20 4.07
C VAL A 163 -28.83 -5.33 5.57
N SER A 164 -28.04 -4.70 6.44
CA SER A 164 -28.31 -4.73 7.90
C SER A 164 -29.57 -3.94 8.26
N SER A 165 -29.83 -2.84 7.56
CA SER A 165 -31.02 -1.99 7.69
C SER A 165 -32.32 -2.78 7.51
N PHE A 166 -32.35 -3.71 6.55
CA PHE A 166 -33.52 -4.54 6.31
C PHE A 166 -33.94 -5.35 7.55
N ARG A 167 -32.97 -5.76 8.39
CA ARG A 167 -33.21 -6.53 9.62
C ARG A 167 -33.39 -5.67 10.86
N VAL A 168 -32.79 -4.48 10.90
CA VAL A 168 -32.75 -3.62 12.08
C VAL A 168 -33.13 -2.18 11.68
N SER A 169 -34.20 -1.65 12.27
CA SER A 169 -34.85 -0.40 11.86
C SER A 169 -34.02 0.89 12.04
N ASN A 170 -32.88 0.86 12.75
CA ASN A 170 -32.15 2.07 13.13
C ASN A 170 -30.85 2.26 12.33
N VAL A 171 -30.97 2.60 11.05
CA VAL A 171 -29.83 2.85 10.13
C VAL A 171 -28.89 3.92 10.65
N MET A 172 -29.42 5.03 11.15
CA MET A 172 -28.62 6.14 11.66
C MET A 172 -27.75 5.73 12.84
N ARG A 173 -28.27 4.89 13.75
CA ARG A 173 -27.50 4.35 14.86
C ARG A 173 -26.37 3.46 14.36
N ILE A 174 -26.67 2.53 13.44
CA ILE A 174 -25.67 1.60 12.87
C ILE A 174 -24.57 2.37 12.13
N ALA A 175 -24.93 3.38 11.34
CA ALA A 175 -23.99 4.22 10.61
C ALA A 175 -23.12 5.05 11.58
N HIS A 176 -23.73 5.64 12.62
CA HIS A 176 -23.02 6.42 13.63
C HIS A 176 -22.01 5.57 14.41
N GLU A 177 -22.42 4.40 14.92
CA GLU A 177 -21.52 3.51 15.66
C GLU A 177 -20.33 3.04 14.80
N ARG A 178 -20.57 2.78 13.51
CA ARG A 178 -19.49 2.47 12.55
C ARG A 178 -18.56 3.65 12.32
N PHE A 179 -19.10 4.84 12.18
CA PHE A 179 -18.30 6.03 11.99
C PHE A 179 -17.39 6.29 13.20
N VAL A 180 -17.95 6.21 14.42
CA VAL A 180 -17.19 6.39 15.66
C VAL A 180 -16.09 5.33 15.81
N THR A 181 -16.40 4.04 15.57
CA THR A 181 -15.39 2.97 15.68
C THR A 181 -14.28 3.08 14.62
N ILE A 182 -14.62 3.49 13.40
CA ILE A 182 -13.63 3.79 12.36
C ILE A 182 -12.79 5.02 12.74
N ALA A 183 -13.42 6.07 13.30
CA ALA A 183 -12.70 7.26 13.74
C ALA A 183 -11.70 6.95 14.85
N ILE A 184 -12.07 6.09 15.82
CA ILE A 184 -11.15 5.60 16.86
C ILE A 184 -9.98 4.83 16.22
N GLY A 185 -10.26 3.89 15.33
CA GLY A 185 -9.23 3.11 14.62
C GLY A 185 -8.28 4.01 13.83
N CYS A 186 -8.80 4.95 13.04
CA CYS A 186 -8.02 5.94 12.31
C CYS A 186 -7.22 6.84 13.27
N GLY A 187 -7.78 7.25 14.41
CA GLY A 187 -7.10 8.06 15.42
C GLY A 187 -5.87 7.34 15.99
N ILE A 188 -6.01 6.06 16.34
CA ILE A 188 -4.89 5.23 16.81
C ILE A 188 -3.82 5.07 15.72
N CYS A 189 -4.24 4.82 14.46
CA CYS A 189 -3.31 4.77 13.33
C CYS A 189 -2.52 6.07 13.17
N LEU A 190 -3.20 7.22 13.22
CA LEU A 190 -2.57 8.53 13.08
C LEU A 190 -1.64 8.85 14.25
N PHE A 191 -2.05 8.52 15.47
CA PHE A 191 -1.19 8.64 16.65
C PHE A 191 0.11 7.86 16.47
N MET A 192 0.02 6.58 16.06
CA MET A 192 1.19 5.73 15.84
C MET A 192 2.04 6.17 14.66
N SER A 193 1.44 6.64 13.57
CA SER A 193 2.18 7.04 12.37
C SER A 193 2.83 8.42 12.49
N LEU A 194 2.23 9.36 13.22
CA LEU A 194 2.70 10.74 13.31
C LEU A 194 3.57 11.02 14.54
N LEU A 195 3.29 10.38 15.68
CA LEU A 195 3.98 10.69 16.95
C LEU A 195 5.06 9.68 17.32
N VAL A 196 4.86 8.40 17.01
CA VAL A 196 5.84 7.34 17.31
C VAL A 196 6.75 7.19 16.09
N PHE A 197 7.98 7.71 16.13
CA PHE A 197 9.00 7.56 15.05
C PHE A 197 8.46 7.72 13.62
N PRO A 198 8.00 8.91 13.20
CA PRO A 198 7.32 9.08 11.92
C PRO A 198 8.21 8.71 10.73
N ILE A 199 7.63 8.01 9.75
CA ILE A 199 8.29 7.61 8.51
C ILE A 199 7.64 8.41 7.36
N TRP A 200 8.46 9.19 6.66
CA TRP A 200 8.01 10.15 5.65
C TRP A 200 8.32 9.65 4.24
N SER A 201 7.27 9.51 3.42
CA SER A 201 7.36 9.22 2.00
C SER A 201 8.10 10.29 1.21
N GLY A 202 8.03 11.56 1.62
CA GLY A 202 8.80 12.63 0.98
C GLY A 202 10.31 12.42 1.08
N GLN A 203 10.79 11.94 2.23
CA GLN A 203 12.20 11.60 2.43
C GLN A 203 12.60 10.39 1.58
N ASP A 204 11.74 9.38 1.51
CA ASP A 204 11.99 8.19 0.68
C ASP A 204 12.02 8.55 -0.81
N LEU A 205 11.15 9.46 -1.27
CA LEU A 205 11.16 9.96 -2.64
C LEU A 205 12.47 10.70 -2.95
N HIS A 206 12.94 11.55 -2.02
CA HIS A 206 14.18 12.27 -2.17
C HIS A 206 15.38 11.31 -2.26
N ASN A 207 15.53 10.40 -1.28
CA ASN A 207 16.61 9.42 -1.24
C ASN A 207 16.58 8.50 -2.48
N SER A 208 15.39 8.06 -2.91
CA SER A 208 15.20 7.27 -4.12
C SER A 208 15.68 8.02 -5.36
N THR A 209 15.39 9.31 -5.46
CA THR A 209 15.83 10.15 -6.58
C THR A 209 17.35 10.31 -6.61
N VAL A 210 17.97 10.55 -5.45
CA VAL A 210 19.44 10.64 -5.33
C VAL A 210 20.11 9.31 -5.71
N ASN A 211 19.60 8.19 -5.20
CA ASN A 211 20.16 6.87 -5.51
C ASN A 211 20.06 6.52 -7.00
N LYS A 212 18.99 6.94 -7.67
CA LYS A 212 18.83 6.76 -9.12
C LYS A 212 19.79 7.63 -9.92
N LEU A 213 19.99 8.88 -9.52
CA LEU A 213 20.99 9.76 -10.12
C LEU A 213 22.38 9.13 -10.02
N GLN A 214 22.75 8.66 -8.82
CA GLN A 214 24.03 8.01 -8.59
C GLN A 214 24.16 6.70 -9.37
N GLY A 215 23.14 5.85 -9.35
CA GLY A 215 23.14 4.59 -10.08
C GLY A 215 23.30 4.80 -11.59
N LEU A 216 22.67 5.84 -12.13
CA LEU A 216 22.77 6.21 -13.53
C LEU A 216 24.14 6.81 -13.88
N ALA A 217 24.73 7.62 -12.98
CA ALA A 217 26.09 8.13 -13.14
C ALA A 217 27.11 6.98 -13.17
N ASN A 218 27.02 6.05 -12.22
CA ASN A 218 27.89 4.87 -12.16
C ASN A 218 27.72 3.97 -13.39
N SER A 219 26.50 3.82 -13.93
CA SER A 219 26.27 3.09 -15.18
C SER A 219 26.96 3.74 -16.38
N ILE A 220 27.05 5.07 -16.42
CA ILE A 220 27.73 5.79 -17.50
C ILE A 220 29.24 5.66 -17.35
N GLU A 221 29.76 5.82 -16.14
CA GLU A 221 31.18 5.65 -15.84
C GLU A 221 31.66 4.24 -16.23
N ALA A 222 30.90 3.21 -15.86
CA ALA A 222 31.19 1.83 -16.26
C ALA A 222 31.10 1.61 -17.79
N VAL A 223 30.22 2.32 -18.48
CA VAL A 223 30.13 2.30 -19.95
C VAL A 223 31.35 2.97 -20.60
N THR A 224 31.86 4.07 -20.02
CA THR A 224 33.07 4.72 -20.50
C THR A 224 34.33 3.90 -20.24
N GLU A 225 34.45 3.29 -19.06
CA GLU A 225 35.56 2.40 -18.71
C GLU A 225 35.60 1.15 -19.60
N ALA A 226 34.44 0.51 -19.84
CA ALA A 226 34.35 -0.65 -20.72
C ALA A 226 34.75 -0.34 -22.18
N ARG A 227 34.68 0.92 -22.60
CA ARG A 227 35.15 1.37 -23.91
C ARG A 227 36.67 1.60 -23.94
N GLU A 228 37.27 1.91 -22.80
CA GLU A 228 38.73 2.12 -22.67
C GLU A 228 39.49 0.81 -22.42
N GLU A 229 38.88 -0.16 -21.73
CA GLU A 229 39.44 -1.51 -21.45
C GLU A 229 39.29 -2.52 -22.61
N SER A 230 39.00 -2.07 -23.84
CA SER A 230 38.69 -2.94 -24.98
C SER A 230 39.83 -3.82 -25.51
N ASP A 231 40.84 -4.15 -24.69
CA ASP A 231 41.90 -5.09 -25.04
C ASP A 231 41.96 -6.34 -24.14
N ASP A 232 41.31 -6.43 -22.97
CA ASP A 232 41.39 -7.67 -22.17
C ASP A 232 40.19 -7.93 -21.23
N GLU A 233 39.68 -9.16 -21.34
CA GLU A 233 38.87 -9.93 -20.38
C GLU A 233 37.33 -9.97 -20.47
N GLU A 234 36.86 -11.19 -20.76
CA GLU A 234 35.50 -11.71 -20.57
C GLU A 234 34.98 -11.44 -19.14
N LYS A 235 34.04 -10.50 -18.98
CA LYS A 235 33.33 -10.31 -17.70
C LYS A 235 32.12 -11.25 -17.57
N SER A 236 32.16 -12.01 -16.47
CA SER A 236 31.31 -13.14 -16.08
C SER A 236 29.85 -12.82 -15.77
N CYS A 237 29.00 -13.86 -15.85
CA CYS A 237 27.57 -13.94 -15.57
C CYS A 237 27.09 -13.54 -14.14
N ASP A 238 27.36 -12.33 -13.69
CA ASP A 238 26.54 -11.64 -12.68
C ASP A 238 25.74 -10.52 -13.37
N GLU A 239 24.62 -10.06 -12.81
CA GLU A 239 23.85 -8.96 -13.43
C GLU A 239 24.75 -7.75 -13.67
N ASP A 240 24.94 -7.36 -14.94
CA ASP A 240 25.80 -6.24 -15.33
C ASP A 240 25.52 -5.02 -14.43
N PRO A 241 26.53 -4.44 -13.76
CA PRO A 241 26.33 -3.27 -12.90
C PRO A 241 25.72 -2.10 -13.69
N ILE A 242 26.03 -2.04 -15.00
CA ILE A 242 25.43 -1.13 -15.97
C ILE A 242 23.91 -1.37 -16.08
N TYR A 243 23.50 -2.64 -16.30
CA TYR A 243 22.09 -3.05 -16.38
C TYR A 243 21.31 -2.71 -15.11
N LYS A 244 21.89 -2.98 -13.94
CA LYS A 244 21.24 -2.76 -12.65
C LYS A 244 20.94 -1.28 -12.39
N GLY A 245 21.85 -0.38 -12.77
CA GLY A 245 21.70 1.06 -12.55
C GLY A 245 20.56 1.67 -13.35
N TYR A 246 20.52 1.49 -14.68
CA TYR A 246 19.44 2.06 -15.49
C TYR A 246 18.09 1.35 -15.32
N LYS A 247 18.06 0.04 -15.05
CA LYS A 247 16.81 -0.72 -14.84
C LYS A 247 16.02 -0.19 -13.64
N ALA A 248 16.72 0.08 -12.54
CA ALA A 248 16.11 0.66 -11.35
C ALA A 248 15.42 2.01 -11.64
N VAL A 249 15.95 2.79 -12.58
CA VAL A 249 15.34 4.06 -13.01
C VAL A 249 14.10 3.80 -13.87
N LEU A 250 14.18 2.89 -14.83
CA LEU A 250 13.07 2.56 -15.75
C LEU A 250 11.84 2.03 -15.02
N ASP A 251 12.02 1.14 -14.05
CA ASP A 251 10.93 0.50 -13.30
C ASP A 251 10.30 1.43 -12.24
N SER A 252 10.88 2.60 -12.00
CA SER A 252 10.51 3.45 -10.85
C SER A 252 9.32 4.39 -11.05
N LYS A 253 8.70 4.41 -12.24
CA LYS A 253 7.63 5.37 -12.54
C LYS A 253 6.47 5.28 -11.54
N SER A 254 5.98 4.07 -11.27
CA SER A 254 4.83 3.86 -10.38
C SER A 254 5.17 4.17 -8.93
N THR A 255 6.38 3.84 -8.47
CA THR A 255 6.83 4.09 -7.10
C THR A 255 7.04 5.57 -6.83
N ASP A 256 7.59 6.32 -7.79
CA ASP A 256 7.76 7.78 -7.64
C ASP A 256 6.42 8.51 -7.59
N GLU A 257 5.47 8.10 -8.43
CA GLU A 257 4.13 8.68 -8.44
C GLU A 257 3.36 8.40 -7.14
N THR A 258 3.47 7.20 -6.57
CA THR A 258 2.82 6.86 -5.29
C THR A 258 3.48 7.55 -4.10
N LEU A 259 4.82 7.59 -4.05
CA LEU A 259 5.55 8.32 -3.01
C LEU A 259 5.24 9.82 -3.06
N ALA A 260 5.18 10.43 -4.26
CA ALA A 260 4.81 11.83 -4.40
C ALA A 260 3.36 12.11 -3.98
N LEU A 261 2.44 11.19 -4.27
CA LEU A 261 1.06 11.28 -3.79
C LEU A 261 1.02 11.24 -2.27
N TYR A 262 1.64 10.24 -1.63
CA TYR A 262 1.65 10.14 -0.17
C TYR A 262 2.36 11.33 0.50
N ALA A 263 3.45 11.82 -0.09
CA ALA A 263 4.19 12.98 0.44
C ALA A 263 3.34 14.27 0.42
N SER A 264 2.37 14.36 -0.49
CA SER A 264 1.45 15.51 -0.52
C SER A 264 0.42 15.52 0.62
N TRP A 265 0.16 14.35 1.24
CA TRP A 265 -0.72 14.21 2.40
C TRP A 265 -0.01 14.43 3.74
N GLU A 266 1.32 14.47 3.75
CA GLU A 266 2.10 14.58 4.97
C GLU A 266 1.97 15.98 5.61
N PRO A 267 1.81 16.06 6.94
CA PRO A 267 1.79 17.34 7.63
C PRO A 267 3.10 18.09 7.37
N ARG A 268 2.96 19.39 7.08
CA ARG A 268 4.08 20.24 6.65
C ARG A 268 5.11 20.36 7.77
N HIS A 269 6.33 19.91 7.51
CA HIS A 269 7.43 20.03 8.47
C HIS A 269 7.96 21.47 8.61
N SER A 270 7.72 22.35 7.62
CA SER A 270 8.10 23.77 7.68
C SER A 270 7.08 24.68 6.98
N ARG A 271 6.81 25.86 7.57
CA ARG A 271 5.89 26.89 7.03
C ARG A 271 6.34 27.49 5.69
N HIS A 272 7.62 27.41 5.35
CA HIS A 272 8.21 28.10 4.19
C HIS A 272 8.55 27.23 2.98
N CYS A 273 8.51 25.89 3.11
CA CYS A 273 8.79 24.99 1.98
C CYS A 273 7.51 24.32 1.48
N ARG A 274 6.91 24.87 0.41
CA ARG A 274 6.07 24.07 -0.48
C ARG A 274 7.00 23.12 -1.22
N TYR A 275 7.24 21.92 -0.67
CA TYR A 275 7.99 20.91 -1.40
C TYR A 275 7.21 20.55 -2.67
N PRO A 276 7.80 20.78 -3.85
CA PRO A 276 7.11 20.49 -5.10
C PRO A 276 7.30 19.01 -5.41
N TRP A 277 6.60 18.11 -4.71
CA TRP A 277 6.70 16.66 -4.92
C TRP A 277 6.45 16.25 -6.39
N GLN A 278 5.63 17.03 -7.11
CA GLN A 278 5.41 16.86 -8.55
C GLN A 278 6.65 17.19 -9.41
N GLN A 279 7.56 18.05 -8.94
CA GLN A 279 8.84 18.27 -9.62
C GLN A 279 9.76 17.05 -9.50
N TYR A 280 9.75 16.32 -8.38
CA TYR A 280 10.49 15.05 -8.29
C TYR A 280 10.02 14.02 -9.32
N VAL A 281 8.71 13.92 -9.55
CA VAL A 281 8.16 13.06 -10.62
C VAL A 281 8.61 13.51 -12.01
N LYS A 282 8.71 14.83 -12.25
CA LYS A 282 9.26 15.38 -13.51
C LYS A 282 10.74 15.06 -13.67
N VAL A 283 11.54 15.16 -12.60
CA VAL A 283 12.96 14.77 -12.59
C VAL A 283 13.09 13.28 -12.87
N GLY A 284 12.29 12.42 -12.22
CA GLY A 284 12.22 11.00 -12.52
C GLY A 284 11.84 10.70 -13.97
N ALA A 285 10.97 11.51 -14.58
CA ALA A 285 10.66 11.40 -16.01
C ALA A 285 11.82 11.77 -16.92
N ALA A 286 12.58 12.82 -16.59
CA ALA A 286 13.80 13.18 -17.32
C ALA A 286 14.90 12.11 -17.19
N LEU A 287 15.11 11.60 -15.96
CA LEU A 287 16.03 10.50 -15.67
C LEU A 287 15.72 9.24 -16.48
N ARG A 288 14.43 8.87 -16.60
CA ARG A 288 14.01 7.74 -17.43
C ARG A 288 14.30 7.96 -18.91
N ARG A 289 14.09 9.18 -19.44
CA ARG A 289 14.45 9.51 -20.83
C ARG A 289 15.93 9.33 -21.10
N PHE A 290 16.77 9.79 -20.18
CA PHE A 290 18.21 9.64 -20.26
C PHE A 290 18.65 8.18 -20.03
N SER A 291 17.93 7.42 -19.20
CA SER A 291 18.21 5.98 -19.04
C SER A 291 18.00 5.22 -20.35
N TYR A 292 17.02 5.60 -21.19
CA TYR A 292 16.86 4.98 -22.51
C TYR A 292 18.07 5.22 -23.43
N THR A 293 18.75 6.37 -23.34
CA THR A 293 19.97 6.61 -24.14
C THR A 293 21.14 5.77 -23.62
N VAL A 294 21.26 5.59 -22.31
CA VAL A 294 22.27 4.70 -21.71
C VAL A 294 22.02 3.23 -22.11
N VAL A 295 20.77 2.78 -22.14
CA VAL A 295 20.41 1.44 -22.63
C VAL A 295 20.82 1.25 -24.09
N ALA A 296 20.54 2.24 -24.95
CA ALA A 296 20.93 2.18 -26.36
C ALA A 296 22.46 2.12 -26.51
N LEU A 297 23.19 2.93 -25.75
CA LEU A 297 24.65 2.94 -25.74
C LEU A 297 25.25 1.61 -25.27
N HIS A 298 24.72 1.06 -24.18
CA HIS A 298 25.11 -0.26 -23.67
C HIS A 298 24.87 -1.37 -24.71
N GLY A 299 23.72 -1.33 -25.40
CA GLY A 299 23.42 -2.26 -26.49
C GLY A 299 24.40 -2.16 -27.66
N CYS A 300 24.78 -0.94 -28.06
CA CYS A 300 25.79 -0.74 -29.10
C CYS A 300 27.17 -1.29 -28.69
N LEU A 301 27.59 -1.08 -27.45
CA LEU A 301 28.86 -1.60 -26.94
C LEU A 301 28.89 -3.13 -26.92
N GLN A 302 27.82 -3.77 -26.44
CA GLN A 302 27.73 -5.24 -26.47
C GLN A 302 27.81 -5.80 -27.89
N THR A 303 27.20 -5.13 -28.88
CA THR A 303 27.31 -5.56 -30.28
C THR A 303 28.70 -5.34 -30.88
N GLU A 304 29.42 -4.30 -30.46
CA GLU A 304 30.78 -4.02 -30.93
C GLU A 304 31.78 -5.04 -30.38
N ILE A 305 31.66 -5.37 -29.08
CA ILE A 305 32.47 -6.40 -28.41
C ILE A 305 32.24 -7.80 -29.01
N GLN A 306 31.03 -8.10 -29.48
CA GLN A 306 30.71 -9.42 -30.05
C GLN A 306 31.10 -9.58 -31.53
N VAL A 307 31.42 -8.48 -32.21
CA VAL A 307 31.82 -8.47 -33.64
C VAL A 307 33.34 -8.42 -33.81
N ASN A 308 34.08 -7.91 -32.81
CA ASN A 308 35.54 -8.03 -32.71
C ASN A 308 35.96 -9.37 -32.08
#